data_AF-A0A536A522-F1
#
_entry.id   AF-A0A536A522-F1
#
_cell.length_a   1.000
_cell.length_b   1.000
_cell.length_c   1.000
_cell.angle_alpha   90.00
_cell.angle_beta   90.00
_cell.angle_gamma   90.00
#
_symmetry.space_group_name_H-M   'P 1'
#
loop_
_entity.id
_entity.type
_entity.pdbx_description
1 polymer ?
#
loop_
_entity_poly.entity_id
_entity_poly.type
_entity_poly.pdbx_seq_one_letter_code
_entity_poly.pdbx_strand_id
1 'polypeptide(L)'
;MLNLSQQKGHSQITSIIQKNRWQTVILSPLWLCLLFALGIRIWSAHHTHGIIDGDEAVVGIQAEHILRGEHPYYFYGQVYMGSLEAYLMAILFAIAGPSVWMLRAEPILLSLLVVWLTWRLAGALADAAHLSPFAQQLFQTIAALIAAVPPLYDT
;
A
#
# COMPACT_ATOMS: atom_id res chain seq x y z
N MET A 1 -9.50 -60.13 -2.09
CA MET A 1 -8.56 -59.28 -2.87
C MET A 1 -9.32 -58.19 -3.64
N LEU A 2 -10.09 -57.33 -2.95
CA LEU A 2 -10.91 -56.27 -3.56
C LEU A 2 -10.76 -54.99 -2.72
N ASN A 3 -9.57 -54.39 -2.66
CA ASN A 3 -9.44 -53.10 -1.97
C ASN A 3 -8.23 -52.24 -2.38
N LEU A 4 -7.82 -52.28 -3.65
CA LEU A 4 -6.70 -51.45 -4.15
C LEU A 4 -7.12 -50.44 -5.24
N SER A 5 -8.32 -50.59 -5.85
CA SER A 5 -8.82 -49.63 -6.84
C SER A 5 -9.58 -48.44 -6.24
N GLN A 6 -10.18 -48.60 -5.05
CA GLN A 6 -10.97 -47.55 -4.37
C GLN A 6 -10.10 -46.45 -3.74
N GLN A 7 -8.89 -46.76 -3.28
CA GLN A 7 -7.98 -45.76 -2.68
C GLN A 7 -7.36 -44.80 -3.72
N LYS A 8 -7.16 -45.24 -4.97
CA LYS A 8 -6.61 -44.39 -6.03
C LYS A 8 -7.61 -43.32 -6.50
N GLY A 9 -8.91 -43.55 -6.39
CA GLY A 9 -9.95 -42.58 -6.76
C GLY A 9 -10.03 -41.39 -5.81
N HIS A 10 -9.94 -41.63 -4.49
CA HIS A 10 -10.00 -40.55 -3.49
C HIS A 10 -8.76 -39.65 -3.50
N SER A 11 -7.57 -40.20 -3.75
CA SER A 11 -6.34 -39.41 -3.82
C SER A 11 -6.28 -38.44 -5.03
N GLN A 12 -6.97 -38.78 -6.13
CA GLN A 12 -7.00 -37.97 -7.36
C GLN A 12 -7.98 -36.79 -7.27
N ILE A 13 -9.07 -36.92 -6.51
CA ILE A 13 -10.05 -35.84 -6.34
C ILE A 13 -9.45 -34.69 -5.51
N THR A 14 -8.60 -35.00 -4.53
CA THR A 14 -7.91 -34.00 -3.70
C THR A 14 -6.86 -33.18 -4.45
N SER A 15 -6.30 -33.66 -5.57
CA SER A 15 -5.31 -32.88 -6.35
C SER A 15 -5.93 -31.87 -7.33
N ILE A 16 -7.24 -31.94 -7.59
CA ILE A 16 -7.93 -31.01 -8.50
C ILE A 16 -8.19 -29.64 -7.82
N ILE A 17 -8.12 -29.57 -6.49
CA ILE A 17 -8.28 -28.34 -5.71
C ILE A 17 -6.91 -27.84 -5.21
N GLN A 18 -5.85 -28.01 -6.00
CA GLN A 18 -4.64 -27.21 -5.81
C GLN A 18 -4.89 -25.81 -6.41
N LYS A 19 -5.81 -25.06 -5.79
CA LYS A 19 -6.18 -23.71 -6.19
C LYS A 19 -4.91 -22.86 -6.16
N ASN A 20 -4.43 -22.51 -7.35
CA ASN A 20 -3.13 -21.89 -7.56
C ASN A 20 -3.06 -20.60 -6.71
N ARG A 21 -2.26 -20.60 -5.63
CA ARG A 21 -2.15 -19.46 -4.68
C ARG A 21 -1.93 -18.12 -5.39
N TRP A 22 -1.24 -18.16 -6.52
CA TRP A 22 -0.94 -17.00 -7.36
C TRP A 22 -2.19 -16.45 -8.08
N GLN A 23 -3.14 -17.31 -8.48
CA GLN A 23 -4.39 -16.89 -9.12
C GLN A 23 -5.34 -16.23 -8.11
N THR A 24 -5.42 -16.73 -6.87
CA THR A 24 -6.22 -16.10 -5.80
C THR A 24 -5.63 -14.76 -5.35
N VAL A 25 -4.31 -14.58 -5.41
CA VAL A 25 -3.66 -13.30 -5.14
C VAL A 25 -3.86 -12.30 -6.29
N ILE A 26 -3.78 -12.75 -7.55
CA ILE A 26 -3.95 -11.90 -8.73
C ILE A 26 -5.43 -11.51 -8.96
N LEU A 27 -6.39 -12.40 -8.71
CA LEU A 27 -7.83 -12.08 -8.75
C LEU A 27 -8.34 -11.48 -7.42
N SER A 28 -7.47 -11.17 -6.47
CA SER A 28 -7.88 -10.55 -5.22
C SER A 28 -8.48 -9.16 -5.48
N PRO A 29 -9.63 -8.82 -4.88
CA PRO A 29 -10.21 -7.48 -4.97
C PRO A 29 -9.30 -6.38 -4.39
N LEU A 30 -8.22 -6.76 -3.68
CA LEU A 30 -7.12 -5.87 -3.31
C LEU A 30 -6.56 -5.11 -4.51
N TRP A 31 -6.36 -5.76 -5.66
CA TRP A 31 -5.81 -5.07 -6.84
C TRP A 31 -6.73 -3.96 -7.33
N LEU A 32 -8.04 -4.19 -7.30
CA LEU A 32 -9.02 -3.16 -7.65
C LEU A 32 -8.96 -2.00 -6.64
N CYS A 33 -8.83 -2.28 -5.34
CA CYS A 33 -8.70 -1.25 -4.31
C CYS A 33 -7.40 -0.45 -4.47
N LEU A 34 -6.27 -1.11 -4.77
CA LEU A 34 -4.99 -0.45 -4.99
C LEU A 34 -4.99 0.39 -6.27
N LEU A 35 -5.56 -0.13 -7.37
CA LEU A 35 -5.69 0.62 -8.62
C LEU A 35 -6.63 1.82 -8.45
N PHE A 36 -7.72 1.66 -7.69
CA PHE A 36 -8.63 2.74 -7.37
C PHE A 36 -7.95 3.82 -6.50
N ALA A 37 -7.25 3.40 -5.45
CA ALA A 37 -6.45 4.28 -4.59
C ALA A 37 -5.36 5.03 -5.35
N LEU A 38 -4.71 4.37 -6.32
CA LEU A 38 -3.72 4.98 -7.20
C LEU A 38 -4.38 5.99 -8.14
N GLY A 39 -5.49 5.62 -8.78
CA GLY A 39 -6.22 6.46 -9.72
C GLY A 39 -6.70 7.77 -9.09
N ILE A 40 -7.30 7.70 -7.89
CA ILE A 40 -7.72 8.90 -7.15
C ILE A 40 -6.53 9.82 -6.90
N ARG A 41 -5.38 9.29 -6.47
CA ARG A 41 -4.23 10.14 -6.12
C ARG A 41 -3.52 10.72 -7.32
N ILE A 42 -3.42 9.96 -8.42
CA ILE A 42 -2.92 10.49 -9.69
C ILE A 42 -3.85 11.62 -10.17
N TRP A 43 -5.17 11.41 -10.07
CA TRP A 43 -6.15 12.43 -10.44
C TRP A 43 -6.00 13.70 -9.57
N SER A 44 -5.89 13.57 -8.25
CA SER A 44 -5.65 14.70 -7.34
C SER A 44 -4.31 15.41 -7.64
N ALA A 45 -3.22 14.65 -7.80
CA ALA A 45 -1.90 15.21 -8.11
C ALA A 45 -1.88 15.98 -9.44
N HIS A 46 -2.65 15.55 -10.43
CA HIS A 46 -2.83 16.29 -11.68
C HIS A 46 -3.69 17.56 -11.50
N HIS A 47 -4.72 17.54 -10.65
CA HIS A 47 -5.61 18.69 -10.43
C HIS A 47 -4.93 19.84 -9.69
N THR A 48 -3.87 19.59 -8.92
CA THR A 48 -3.10 20.63 -8.21
C THR A 48 -2.16 21.44 -9.15
N HIS A 49 -2.17 21.19 -10.46
CA HIS A 49 -1.43 21.95 -11.49
C HIS A 49 0.09 22.12 -11.24
N GLY A 50 0.69 21.25 -10.41
CA GLY A 50 2.13 21.31 -10.10
C GLY A 50 2.53 22.43 -9.15
N ILE A 51 1.59 23.07 -8.44
CA ILE A 51 1.92 23.97 -7.34
C ILE A 51 2.45 23.11 -6.18
N ILE A 52 3.64 23.42 -5.69
CA ILE A 52 4.24 22.78 -4.52
C ILE A 52 3.82 23.60 -3.31
N ASP A 53 3.30 22.93 -2.30
CA ASP A 53 2.99 23.60 -1.04
C ASP A 53 4.28 23.82 -0.24
N GLY A 54 4.30 24.84 0.61
CA GLY A 54 5.49 25.24 1.37
C GLY A 54 6.00 24.13 2.28
N ASP A 55 5.12 23.29 2.81
CA ASP A 55 5.47 22.12 3.62
C ASP A 55 6.21 21.03 2.79
N GLU A 56 5.69 20.68 1.61
CA GLU A 56 6.32 19.74 0.68
C GLU A 56 7.69 20.24 0.20
N ALA A 57 7.82 21.54 -0.04
CA ALA A 57 9.08 22.14 -0.45
C ALA A 57 10.16 21.99 0.63
N VAL A 58 9.80 22.16 1.91
CA VAL A 58 10.74 21.99 3.03
C VAL A 58 11.20 20.53 3.13
N VAL A 59 10.31 19.55 2.92
CA VAL A 59 10.70 18.13 2.86
C VAL A 59 11.73 17.90 1.76
N GLY A 60 11.49 18.43 0.55
CA GLY A 60 12.40 18.31 -0.59
C GLY A 60 13.77 18.95 -0.34
N ILE A 61 13.81 20.14 0.25
CA ILE A 61 15.06 20.82 0.61
C ILE A 61 15.84 20.00 1.65
N GLN A 62 15.16 19.52 2.70
CA GLN A 62 15.80 18.69 3.72
C GLN A 62 16.33 17.38 3.13
N ALA A 63 15.59 16.76 2.20
CA ALA A 63 16.02 15.57 1.47
C ALA A 63 17.29 15.80 0.63
N GLU A 64 17.39 16.94 -0.07
CA GLU A 64 18.62 17.29 -0.80
C GLU A 64 19.82 17.45 0.13
N HIS A 65 19.63 18.09 1.29
CA HIS A 65 20.69 18.23 2.28
C HIS A 65 21.14 16.88 2.84
N ILE A 66 20.20 15.95 3.07
CA ILE A 66 20.52 14.57 3.45
C ILE A 66 21.39 13.89 2.40
N LEU A 67 21.07 14.05 1.11
CA LEU A 67 21.88 13.50 0.02
C LEU A 67 23.27 14.13 -0.10
N ARG A 68 23.45 15.37 0.38
CA ARG A 68 24.75 16.04 0.48
C ARG A 68 25.56 15.62 1.71
N GLY A 69 25.03 14.73 2.55
CA GLY A 69 25.70 14.18 3.73
C GLY A 69 25.28 14.81 5.06
N GLU A 70 24.24 15.64 5.09
CA GLU A 70 23.67 16.09 6.35
C GLU A 70 22.83 14.99 7.01
N HIS A 71 22.82 14.96 8.34
CA HIS A 71 22.02 14.01 9.11
C HIS A 71 21.12 14.74 10.13
N PRO A 72 20.09 15.46 9.67
CA PRO A 72 19.16 16.14 10.55
C PRO A 72 18.33 15.11 11.33
N TYR A 73 18.29 15.27 12.65
CA TYR A 73 17.39 14.50 13.50
C TYR A 73 15.97 15.08 13.52
N TYR A 74 15.88 16.41 13.41
CA TYR A 74 14.65 17.17 13.49
C TYR A 74 14.28 17.81 12.16
N PHE A 75 12.98 17.84 11.90
CA PHE A 75 12.43 18.50 10.73
C PHE A 75 12.69 20.01 10.79
N TYR A 76 13.01 20.62 9.64
CA TYR A 76 13.34 22.05 9.60
C TYR A 76 12.15 22.90 10.05
N GLY A 77 12.38 23.77 11.04
CA GLY A 77 11.35 24.61 11.64
C GLY A 77 10.45 23.91 12.67
N GLN A 78 10.56 22.59 12.86
CA GLN A 78 9.72 21.81 13.77
C GLN A 78 10.56 20.88 14.66
N VAL A 79 11.08 21.42 15.76
CA VAL A 79 11.94 20.70 16.72
C VAL A 79 11.26 19.53 17.47
N TYR A 80 9.96 19.35 17.32
CA TYR A 80 9.21 18.22 17.88
C TYR A 80 8.99 17.08 16.88
N MET A 81 9.23 17.31 15.59
CA MET A 81 9.00 16.34 14.52
C MET A 81 10.33 15.78 14.02
N GLY A 82 10.40 14.47 13.84
CA GLY A 82 11.60 13.81 13.29
C GLY A 82 11.68 13.94 11.76
N SER A 83 12.89 13.86 11.21
CA SER A 83 13.14 13.95 9.76
C SER A 83 12.89 12.67 8.96
N LEU A 84 12.08 11.73 9.48
CA LEU A 84 11.89 10.42 8.83
C LEU A 84 11.33 10.55 7.41
N GLU A 85 10.38 11.45 7.20
CA GLU A 85 9.80 11.78 5.90
C GLU A 85 10.88 12.29 4.92
N ALA A 86 11.69 13.25 5.34
CA ALA A 86 12.81 13.75 4.53
C ALA A 86 13.84 12.66 4.18
N TYR A 87 14.06 11.66 5.05
CA TYR A 87 14.91 10.51 4.73
C TYR A 87 14.27 9.58 3.69
N LEU A 88 12.96 9.33 3.76
CA LEU A 88 12.25 8.57 2.73
C LEU A 88 12.29 9.30 1.39
N MET A 89 12.06 10.61 1.40
CA MET A 89 12.18 11.45 0.21
C MET A 89 13.61 11.44 -0.35
N ALA A 90 14.64 11.49 0.51
CA ALA A 90 16.03 11.38 0.08
C ALA A 90 16.32 10.07 -0.66
N ILE A 91 15.75 8.94 -0.20
CA ILE A 91 15.86 7.65 -0.91
C ILE A 91 15.21 7.74 -2.30
N LEU A 92 14.02 8.33 -2.40
CA LEU A 92 13.34 8.51 -3.70
C LEU A 92 14.15 9.41 -4.64
N PHE A 93 14.68 10.52 -4.13
CA PHE A 93 15.55 11.43 -4.88
C PHE A 93 16.87 10.78 -5.29
N ALA A 94 17.44 9.88 -4.48
CA ALA A 94 18.63 9.13 -4.85
C ALA A 94 18.38 8.18 -6.04
N ILE A 95 17.16 7.64 -6.16
CA ILE A 95 16.80 6.67 -7.21
C ILE A 95 16.42 7.37 -8.51
N ALA A 96 15.60 8.42 -8.44
CA ALA A 96 14.96 9.03 -9.61
C ALA A 96 15.34 10.52 -9.83
N GLY A 97 16.10 11.12 -8.90
CA GLY A 97 16.43 12.54 -8.90
C GLY A 97 15.37 13.43 -8.25
N PRO A 98 15.75 14.66 -7.84
CA PRO A 98 14.82 15.63 -7.27
C PRO A 98 13.83 16.12 -8.34
N SER A 99 12.54 15.96 -8.08
CA SER A 99 11.47 16.47 -8.95
C SER A 99 10.16 16.64 -8.19
N VAL A 100 9.28 17.50 -8.71
CA VAL A 100 7.91 17.69 -8.19
C VAL A 100 7.15 16.37 -8.18
N TRP A 101 7.34 15.55 -9.21
CA TRP A 101 6.68 14.25 -9.29
C TRP A 101 7.17 13.28 -8.22
N MET A 102 8.44 13.34 -7.81
CA MET A 102 8.92 12.52 -6.70
C MET A 102 8.39 12.99 -5.35
N LEU A 103 8.24 14.31 -5.15
CA LEU A 103 7.55 14.84 -3.97
C LEU A 103 6.13 14.27 -3.84
N ARG A 104 5.40 14.15 -4.96
CA ARG A 104 4.06 13.54 -4.98
C ARG A 104 4.06 12.02 -4.91
N ALA A 105 5.15 11.37 -5.33
CA ALA A 105 5.26 9.91 -5.30
C ALA A 105 5.30 9.38 -3.86
N GLU A 106 5.92 10.10 -2.93
CA GLU A 106 5.98 9.70 -1.51
C GLU A 106 4.58 9.45 -0.90
N PRO A 107 3.65 10.42 -0.85
CA PRO A 107 2.34 10.19 -0.26
C PRO A 107 1.51 9.15 -1.03
N ILE A 108 1.71 9.03 -2.36
CA ILE A 108 1.10 7.97 -3.17
C ILE A 108 1.58 6.60 -2.67
N LEU A 109 2.89 6.40 -2.55
CA LEU A 109 3.49 5.13 -2.13
C LEU A 109 3.12 4.76 -0.70
N LEU A 110 3.22 5.71 0.23
CA LEU A 110 2.87 5.49 1.63
C LEU A 110 1.40 5.11 1.78
N SER A 111 0.51 5.73 1.01
CA SER A 111 -0.90 5.39 1.12
C SER A 111 -1.26 4.04 0.48
N LEU A 112 -0.62 3.64 -0.63
CA LEU A 112 -0.77 2.29 -1.16
C LEU A 112 -0.29 1.25 -0.15
N LEU A 113 0.79 1.56 0.56
CA LEU A 113 1.30 0.74 1.66
C LEU A 113 0.26 0.65 2.79
N VAL A 114 -0.39 1.75 3.17
CA VAL A 114 -1.47 1.75 4.18
C VAL A 114 -2.66 0.89 3.74
N VAL A 115 -3.11 1.00 2.48
CA VAL A 115 -4.21 0.16 1.96
C VAL A 115 -3.83 -1.32 2.04
N TRP A 116 -2.59 -1.66 1.66
CA TRP A 116 -2.10 -3.03 1.73
C TRP A 116 -1.99 -3.54 3.18
N LEU A 117 -1.45 -2.73 4.09
CA LEU A 117 -1.37 -3.06 5.51
C LEU A 117 -2.76 -3.25 6.12
N THR A 118 -3.72 -2.40 5.75
CA THR A 118 -5.12 -2.48 6.19
C THR A 118 -5.74 -3.80 5.75
N TRP A 119 -5.54 -4.19 4.49
CA TRP A 119 -5.99 -5.50 4.01
C TRP A 119 -5.39 -6.65 4.82
N ARG A 120 -4.08 -6.62 5.08
CA ARG A 120 -3.40 -7.67 5.86
C ARG A 120 -3.90 -7.73 7.30
N LEU A 121 -4.09 -6.57 7.93
CA LEU A 121 -4.63 -6.48 9.28
C LEU A 121 -6.06 -7.02 9.34
N ALA A 122 -6.92 -6.62 8.38
CA ALA A 122 -8.27 -7.13 8.28
C ALA A 122 -8.32 -8.65 8.10
N GLY A 123 -7.38 -9.20 7.32
CA GLY A 123 -7.22 -10.65 7.18
C GLY A 123 -6.87 -11.34 8.50
N ALA A 124 -5.86 -10.82 9.20
CA ALA A 124 -5.42 -11.37 10.49
C ALA A 124 -6.53 -11.30 11.56
N LEU A 125 -7.32 -10.22 11.58
CA LEU A 125 -8.46 -10.07 12.49
C LEU A 125 -9.60 -11.03 12.15
N ALA A 126 -9.91 -11.21 10.87
CA ALA A 126 -10.94 -12.14 10.42
C ALA A 126 -10.57 -13.60 10.72
N ASP A 127 -9.28 -13.96 10.58
CA ASP A 127 -8.75 -15.26 10.97
C ASP A 127 -8.89 -15.50 12.48
N ALA A 128 -8.51 -14.50 13.29
CA ALA A 128 -8.65 -14.55 14.75
C ALA A 128 -10.11 -14.66 15.21
N ALA A 129 -11.05 -14.08 14.45
CA ALA A 129 -12.48 -14.15 14.72
C ALA A 129 -13.17 -15.41 14.16
N HIS A 130 -12.42 -16.33 13.54
CA HIS A 130 -12.94 -17.56 12.91
C HIS A 130 -14.11 -17.32 11.94
N LEU A 131 -14.04 -16.24 11.17
CA LEU A 131 -15.09 -15.90 10.21
C LEU A 131 -15.15 -16.91 9.05
N SER A 132 -16.33 -17.02 8.43
CA SER A 132 -16.45 -17.81 7.19
C SER A 132 -15.62 -17.17 6.07
N PRO A 133 -15.14 -17.95 5.08
CA PRO A 133 -14.29 -17.43 4.01
C PRO A 133 -14.92 -16.27 3.22
N PHE A 134 -16.25 -16.29 3.07
CA PHE A 134 -16.99 -15.21 2.41
C PHE A 134 -17.02 -13.93 3.26
N ALA A 135 -17.31 -14.06 4.57
CA ALA A 135 -17.33 -12.93 5.49
C ALA A 135 -15.94 -12.30 5.64
N GLN A 136 -14.89 -13.11 5.65
CA GLN A 136 -13.51 -12.67 5.66
C GLN A 136 -13.15 -11.83 4.43
N GLN A 137 -13.54 -12.29 3.23
CA GLN A 137 -13.32 -11.53 1.99
C GLN A 137 -14.07 -10.20 2.00
N LEU A 138 -15.35 -10.21 2.40
CA LEU A 138 -16.16 -9.00 2.48
C LEU A 138 -15.59 -7.99 3.50
N PHE A 139 -15.11 -8.46 4.64
CA PHE A 139 -14.50 -7.60 5.65
C PHE A 139 -13.19 -6.96 5.13
N GLN A 140 -12.31 -7.76 4.51
CA GLN A 140 -11.07 -7.26 3.93
C GLN A 140 -11.31 -6.25 2.80
N THR A 141 -12.30 -6.51 1.92
CA THR A 141 -12.64 -5.58 0.83
C THR A 141 -13.18 -4.27 1.34
N ILE A 142 -14.12 -4.30 2.30
CA ILE A 142 -14.70 -3.10 2.87
C ILE A 142 -13.61 -2.28 3.59
N ALA A 143 -12.77 -2.92 4.41
CA ALA A 143 -11.70 -2.25 5.11
C ALA A 143 -10.68 -1.59 4.16
N ALA A 144 -10.25 -2.32 3.12
CA ALA A 144 -9.32 -1.79 2.13
C ALA A 144 -9.94 -0.69 1.25
N LEU A 145 -11.24 -0.78 0.93
CA LEU A 145 -11.95 0.24 0.17
C LEU A 145 -12.10 1.53 0.99
N ILE A 146 -12.42 1.42 2.28
CA ILE A 146 -12.45 2.58 3.19
C ILE A 146 -11.06 3.22 3.27
N ALA A 147 -9.99 2.43 3.41
CA ALA A 147 -8.62 2.98 3.40
C ALA A 147 -8.18 3.54 2.04
N ALA A 148 -8.75 3.04 0.94
CA ALA A 148 -8.47 3.48 -0.42
C ALA A 148 -9.11 4.83 -0.75
N VAL A 149 -10.15 5.24 -0.02
CA VAL A 149 -10.76 6.55 -0.14
C VAL A 149 -10.06 7.49 0.85
N PRO A 150 -9.04 8.27 0.41
CA PRO A 150 -8.52 9.31 1.28
C PRO A 150 -9.64 10.29 1.61
N PRO A 151 -9.66 10.83 2.84
CA PRO A 151 -10.53 11.95 3.12
C PRO A 151 -10.11 13.12 2.21
N LEU A 152 -11.02 13.53 1.34
CA LEU A 152 -10.86 14.69 0.46
C LEU A 152 -11.05 15.94 1.32
N TYR A 153 -10.02 16.29 2.09
CA TYR A 153 -9.96 17.59 2.75
C TYR A 153 -9.41 18.60 1.74
N ASP A 154 -10.31 19.14 0.90
CA ASP A 154 -10.05 20.40 0.21
C ASP A 154 -10.69 21.50 1.06
N THR A 155 -9.86 22.28 1.75
CA THR A 155 -10.19 23.60 2.30
C THR A 155 -9.16 24.61 1.84
#